data_AF-A0A7X8SYN1-F1
#
_entry.id   AF-A0A7X8SYN1-F1
#
_cell.length_a   1.000
_cell.length_b   1.000
_cell.length_c   1.000
_cell.angle_alpha   90.00
_cell.angle_beta   90.00
_cell.angle_gamma   90.00
#
_symmetry.space_group_name_H-M   'P 1'
#
loop_
_entity.id
_entity.type
_entity.pdbx_description
1 polymer ?
#
loop_
_entity_poly.entity_id
_entity_poly.type
_entity_poly.pdbx_seq_one_letter_code
_entity_poly.pdbx_strand_id
1 'polypeptide(L)'
;MIELTAFSIVLALAAKPANADDNTDLLAGIAIVGLIATLVYMIPTIVAFCRSHPNRWLIAVINIVLGGTGIGWLGSLVWACSAAHLSPSGSNGGESGLNLFVNDAQRVKIEPAGQQSNFDDIATQLLRLKRLRDDGAIASDEYEDLKQPLIRSR
;
A
#
# COMPACT_ATOMS: atom_id res chain seq x y z
N MET A 1 -5.61 24.77 21.91
CA MET A 1 -6.22 25.80 22.78
C MET A 1 -7.75 25.70 22.76
N ILE A 2 -8.39 25.60 21.58
CA ILE A 2 -9.85 25.47 21.41
C ILE A 2 -10.43 24.18 22.04
N GLU A 3 -9.74 23.04 21.94
CA GLU A 3 -10.17 21.76 22.52
C GLU A 3 -10.24 21.76 24.06
N LEU A 4 -9.29 22.42 24.71
CA LEU A 4 -9.22 22.49 26.17
C LEU A 4 -10.32 23.42 26.74
N THR A 5 -10.61 24.51 26.01
CA THR A 5 -11.72 25.41 26.36
C THR A 5 -13.08 24.74 26.18
N ALA A 6 -13.28 23.96 25.12
CA ALA A 6 -14.54 23.24 24.90
C ALA A 6 -14.82 22.21 26.01
N PHE A 7 -13.80 21.45 26.44
CA PHE A 7 -13.95 20.44 27.49
C PHE A 7 -14.26 21.06 28.86
N SER A 8 -13.60 22.16 29.23
CA SER A 8 -13.87 22.87 30.49
C SER A 8 -15.29 23.47 30.54
N ILE A 9 -15.81 23.96 29.40
CA ILE A 9 -17.19 24.49 29.31
C ILE A 9 -18.22 23.36 29.50
N VAL A 10 -17.99 22.18 28.89
CA VAL A 10 -18.89 21.02 29.03
C VAL A 10 -18.91 20.50 30.47
N LEU A 11 -17.74 20.39 31.12
CA LEU A 11 -17.63 19.96 32.51
C LEU A 11 -18.30 20.95 33.48
N ALA A 12 -18.18 22.25 33.23
CA ALA A 12 -18.81 23.30 34.03
C ALA A 12 -20.34 23.30 33.89
N LEU A 13 -20.90 22.89 32.75
CA LEU A 13 -22.34 22.89 32.50
C LEU A 13 -23.03 21.58 32.89
N ALA A 14 -22.30 20.46 32.97
CA ALA A 14 -22.79 19.23 33.57
C ALA A 14 -23.10 19.39 35.07
N ALA A 15 -22.44 20.35 35.73
CA ALA A 15 -22.71 20.76 37.11
C ALA A 15 -23.85 21.80 37.19
N LYS A 16 -25.00 21.53 36.54
CA LYS A 16 -26.16 22.44 36.53
C LYS A 16 -26.54 22.84 37.96
N PRO A 17 -26.42 24.12 38.36
CA PRO A 17 -26.85 24.56 39.68
C PRO A 17 -28.36 24.42 39.79
N ALA A 18 -28.85 23.95 40.93
CA ALA A 18 -30.29 23.69 41.18
C ALA A 18 -31.18 24.94 41.05
N ASN A 19 -30.59 26.13 40.93
CA ASN A 19 -31.25 27.42 40.78
C ASN A 19 -30.86 28.06 39.43
N ALA A 20 -31.15 27.35 38.34
CA ALA A 20 -30.89 27.81 36.99
C ALA A 20 -31.90 28.92 36.60
N ASP A 21 -31.43 30.14 36.37
CA ASP A 21 -32.18 31.25 35.77
C ASP A 21 -32.26 31.09 34.23
N ASP A 22 -33.17 31.78 33.55
CA ASP A 22 -33.39 31.65 32.09
C ASP A 22 -32.09 31.75 31.25
N ASN A 23 -31.10 32.49 31.74
CA ASN A 23 -29.79 32.61 31.11
C ASN A 23 -28.98 31.30 31.16
N THR A 24 -29.05 30.56 32.28
CA THR A 24 -28.37 29.26 32.40
C THR A 24 -28.99 28.18 31.51
N ASP A 25 -30.30 28.22 31.25
CA ASP A 25 -30.94 27.30 30.30
C ASP A 25 -30.55 27.62 28.85
N LEU A 26 -30.45 28.90 28.49
CA LEU A 26 -29.90 29.33 27.20
C LEU A 26 -28.43 28.88 27.04
N LEU A 27 -27.61 29.07 28.07
CA LEU A 27 -26.21 28.65 28.07
C LEU A 27 -26.07 27.13 27.96
N ALA A 28 -26.92 26.36 28.65
CA ALA A 28 -26.97 24.90 28.54
C ALA A 28 -27.35 24.47 27.11
N GLY A 29 -28.34 25.12 26.49
CA GLY A 29 -28.72 24.87 25.10
C GLY A 29 -27.57 25.11 24.12
N ILE A 30 -26.87 26.25 24.24
CA ILE A 30 -25.71 26.58 23.40
C ILE A 30 -24.60 25.54 23.55
N ALA A 31 -24.34 25.06 24.77
CA ALA A 31 -23.31 24.07 25.00
C ALA A 31 -23.66 22.67 24.49
N ILE A 32 -24.92 22.26 24.56
CA ILE A 32 -25.38 21.01 23.95
C ILE A 32 -25.17 21.07 22.43
N VAL A 33 -25.54 22.18 21.79
CA VAL A 33 -25.32 22.40 20.36
C VAL A 33 -23.82 22.42 20.04
N GLY A 34 -23.00 23.10 20.86
CA GLY A 34 -21.54 23.12 20.72
C GLY A 34 -20.89 21.74 20.86
N LEU A 35 -21.38 20.91 21.78
CA LEU A 35 -20.93 19.54 21.97
C LEU A 35 -21.24 18.69 20.73
N ILE A 36 -22.47 18.77 20.22
CA ILE A 36 -22.87 18.06 18.99
C ILE A 36 -22.02 18.51 17.81
N ALA A 37 -21.82 19.82 17.64
CA ALA A 37 -20.98 20.36 16.58
C ALA A 37 -19.53 19.86 16.67
N THR A 38 -18.98 19.75 17.88
CA THR A 38 -17.62 19.22 18.12
C THR A 38 -17.52 17.74 17.75
N LEU A 39 -18.53 16.94 18.10
CA LEU A 39 -18.59 15.52 17.72
C LEU A 39 -18.66 15.36 16.20
N VAL A 40 -19.47 16.17 15.52
CA VAL A 40 -19.57 16.17 14.04
C VAL A 40 -18.24 16.61 13.41
N TYR A 41 -17.58 17.59 14.00
CA TYR A 41 -16.28 18.06 13.55
C TYR A 41 -15.20 16.99 13.63
N MET A 42 -15.31 16.05 14.57
CA MET A 42 -14.37 14.94 14.74
C MET A 42 -14.63 13.73 13.85
N ILE A 43 -15.74 13.69 13.10
CA ILE A 43 -16.07 12.58 12.18
C ILE A 43 -14.93 12.24 11.21
N PRO A 44 -14.27 13.18 10.50
CA PRO A 44 -13.21 12.86 9.56
C PRO A 44 -12.02 12.15 10.23
N THR A 45 -11.72 12.56 11.47
CA THR A 45 -10.65 11.95 12.27
C THR A 45 -11.05 10.54 12.65
N ILE A 46 -12.25 10.34 13.20
CA ILE A 46 -12.76 9.02 13.59
C ILE A 46 -12.76 8.06 12.39
N VAL A 47 -13.24 8.49 11.22
CA VAL A 47 -13.27 7.67 10.00
C VAL A 47 -11.87 7.24 9.57
N ALA A 48 -10.87 8.12 9.64
CA ALA A 48 -9.49 7.80 9.31
C ALA A 48 -8.86 6.74 10.25
N PHE A 49 -9.19 6.80 11.55
CA PHE A 49 -8.73 5.82 12.54
C PHE A 49 -9.43 4.48 12.41
N CYS A 50 -10.76 4.46 12.22
CA CYS A 50 -11.53 3.22 12.03
C CYS A 50 -11.07 2.44 10.78
N ARG A 51 -10.63 3.13 9.72
CA ARG A 51 -10.13 2.49 8.50
C ARG A 51 -8.64 2.15 8.52
N SER A 52 -7.93 2.41 9.63
CA SER A 52 -6.47 2.23 9.72
C SER A 52 -5.70 2.87 8.55
N HIS A 53 -6.12 4.08 8.14
CA HIS A 53 -5.51 4.76 7.01
C HIS A 53 -4.02 5.04 7.30
N PRO A 54 -3.06 4.78 6.38
CA PRO A 54 -1.63 4.97 6.62
C PRO A 54 -1.31 6.42 7.05
N ASN A 55 -2.06 7.37 6.50
CA ASN A 55 -1.89 8.80 6.79
C ASN A 55 -2.91 9.34 7.82
N ARG A 56 -3.43 8.49 8.72
CA ARG A 56 -4.43 8.88 9.75
C ARG A 56 -4.01 10.09 10.59
N TRP A 57 -2.73 10.18 10.96
CA TRP A 57 -2.19 11.30 11.74
C TRP A 57 -2.19 12.60 10.94
N LEU A 58 -1.92 12.53 9.64
CA LEU A 58 -1.92 13.72 8.77
C LEU A 58 -3.34 14.26 8.55
N ILE A 59 -4.31 13.35 8.38
CA ILE A 59 -5.73 13.71 8.29
C ILE A 59 -6.21 14.36 9.59
N ALA A 60 -5.80 13.84 10.75
CA ALA A 60 -6.13 14.42 12.06
C ALA A 60 -5.57 15.84 12.22
N VAL A 61 -4.31 16.06 11.82
CA VAL A 61 -3.68 17.39 11.88
C VAL A 61 -4.41 18.39 10.97
N ILE A 62 -4.77 17.98 9.75
CA ILE A 62 -5.52 18.85 8.82
C ILE A 62 -6.92 19.13 9.33
N ASN A 63 -7.61 18.16 9.91
CA ASN A 63 -8.90 18.39 10.52
C ASN A 63 -8.79 19.41 11.67
N ILE A 64 -7.72 19.38 12.47
CA ILE A 64 -7.53 20.34 13.58
C ILE A 64 -7.16 21.75 13.07
N VAL A 65 -6.25 21.85 12.10
CA VAL A 65 -5.70 23.14 11.63
C VAL A 65 -6.62 23.82 10.61
N LEU A 66 -7.23 23.03 9.73
CA LEU A 66 -7.98 23.52 8.57
C LEU A 66 -9.47 23.13 8.62
N GLY A 67 -9.92 22.28 9.52
CA GLY A 67 -11.33 21.85 9.56
C GLY A 67 -12.30 23.01 9.78
N GLY A 68 -11.90 24.05 10.52
CA GLY A 68 -12.73 25.22 10.79
C GLY A 68 -13.11 26.05 9.54
N THR A 69 -12.46 25.79 8.41
CA THR A 69 -12.74 26.45 7.12
C THR A 69 -13.90 25.82 6.35
N GLY A 70 -14.46 24.70 6.83
CA GLY A 70 -15.49 23.91 6.14
C GLY A 70 -14.97 23.12 4.93
N ILE A 71 -14.17 23.78 4.08
CA ILE A 71 -13.48 23.14 2.94
C ILE A 71 -12.40 22.18 3.44
N GLY A 72 -11.62 22.57 4.45
CA GLY A 72 -10.64 21.68 5.07
C GLY A 72 -11.28 20.48 5.77
N TRP A 73 -12.48 20.65 6.34
CA TRP A 73 -13.25 19.55 6.94
C TRP A 73 -13.73 18.57 5.87
N LEU A 74 -14.39 19.05 4.81
CA LEU A 74 -14.81 18.23 3.67
C LEU A 74 -13.64 17.54 2.98
N GLY A 75 -12.53 18.27 2.75
CA GLY A 75 -11.32 17.72 2.15
C GLY A 75 -10.71 16.60 3.01
N SER A 76 -10.65 16.80 4.33
CA SER A 76 -10.19 15.76 5.25
C SER A 76 -11.12 14.54 5.30
N LEU A 77 -12.43 14.74 5.17
CA LEU A 77 -13.43 13.67 5.11
C LEU A 77 -13.29 12.85 3.82
N VAL A 78 -13.19 13.53 2.67
CA VAL A 78 -12.94 12.89 1.37
C VAL A 78 -11.62 12.12 1.41
N TRP A 79 -10.58 12.68 2.03
CA TRP A 79 -9.30 12.01 2.13
C TRP A 79 -9.31 10.82 3.10
N ALA A 80 -10.05 10.91 4.21
CA ALA A 80 -10.30 9.79 5.11
C ALA A 80 -11.12 8.67 4.44
N CYS A 81 -12.04 9.04 3.55
CA CYS A 81 -12.84 8.12 2.75
C CYS A 81 -12.09 7.56 1.53
N SER A 82 -11.02 8.23 1.08
CA SER A 82 -10.17 7.75 0.00
C SER A 82 -9.33 6.59 0.53
N ALA A 83 -9.71 5.37 0.15
CA ALA A 83 -8.86 4.22 0.35
C ALA A 83 -7.66 4.42 -0.58
N ALA A 84 -6.53 4.86 -0.02
CA ALA A 84 -5.28 4.82 -0.73
C ALA A 84 -5.07 3.36 -1.16
N HIS A 85 -5.30 3.08 -2.44
CA HIS A 85 -4.77 1.91 -3.12
C HIS A 85 -3.24 2.05 -3.19
N LEU A 86 -2.57 2.21 -2.05
CA LEU A 86 -1.24 1.67 -1.92
C LEU A 86 -1.48 0.19 -1.83
N SER A 87 -1.37 -0.47 -2.98
CA SER A 87 -1.02 -1.87 -2.98
C SER A 87 0.09 -2.04 -1.94
N PRO A 88 -0.02 -2.97 -0.98
CA PRO A 88 1.06 -3.25 -0.03
C PRO A 88 2.35 -3.71 -0.76
N SER A 89 2.23 -4.06 -2.04
CA SER A 89 3.33 -4.09 -3.00
C SER A 89 3.55 -2.67 -3.51
N GLY A 90 4.65 -2.03 -3.12
CA GLY A 90 5.12 -0.81 -3.76
C GLY A 90 5.05 -0.88 -5.28
N SER A 91 5.03 0.29 -5.90
CA SER A 91 5.39 0.41 -7.31
C SER A 91 6.81 -0.15 -7.49
N ASN A 92 6.90 -1.46 -7.73
CA ASN A 92 8.06 -2.15 -8.25
C ASN A 92 7.64 -2.57 -9.66
N GLY A 93 8.18 -1.85 -10.64
CA GLY A 93 8.11 -2.07 -12.09
C GLY A 93 7.09 -3.09 -12.59
N GLY A 94 5.91 -2.62 -13.01
CA GLY A 94 4.97 -3.49 -13.69
C GLY A 94 3.59 -2.88 -13.80
N GLU A 95 3.40 -2.01 -14.78
CA GLU A 95 2.08 -1.54 -15.20
C GLU A 95 1.15 -2.71 -15.65
N SER A 96 1.72 -3.91 -15.79
CA SER A 96 1.00 -5.17 -16.07
C SER A 96 0.75 -6.06 -14.85
N GLY A 97 1.10 -5.65 -13.62
CA GLY A 97 0.95 -6.50 -12.42
C GLY A 97 1.79 -7.79 -12.43
N LEU A 98 2.68 -7.94 -13.42
CA LEU A 98 3.53 -9.11 -13.62
C LEU A 98 4.97 -8.68 -13.37
N ASN A 99 5.49 -8.98 -12.17
CA ASN A 99 6.90 -8.81 -11.81
C ASN A 99 7.76 -9.86 -12.54
N LEU A 100 7.80 -9.83 -13.88
CA LEU A 100 8.58 -10.78 -14.66
C LEU A 100 10.06 -10.40 -14.80
N PHE A 101 10.48 -9.26 -14.24
CA PHE A 101 11.87 -8.77 -14.36
C PHE A 101 12.51 -8.32 -13.03
N VAL A 102 11.82 -8.44 -11.90
CA VAL A 102 12.40 -8.10 -10.58
C VAL A 102 13.20 -9.27 -9.98
N ASN A 103 13.06 -10.48 -10.51
CA ASN A 103 13.86 -11.64 -10.09
C ASN A 103 15.07 -11.94 -11.00
N ASP A 104 15.48 -11.01 -11.87
CA ASP A 104 16.70 -11.18 -12.67
C ASP A 104 17.97 -10.80 -11.91
N ALA A 105 17.86 -10.41 -10.64
CA ALA A 105 18.99 -10.35 -9.71
C ALA A 105 19.31 -11.75 -9.16
N GLN A 106 19.48 -12.74 -10.03
CA GLN A 106 20.24 -13.93 -9.65
C GLN A 106 21.64 -13.42 -9.32
N ARG A 107 21.98 -13.36 -8.01
CA ARG A 107 23.38 -13.21 -7.61
C ARG A 107 24.08 -14.46 -8.10
N VAL A 108 24.59 -14.40 -9.32
CA VAL A 108 25.47 -15.40 -9.91
C VAL A 108 26.62 -15.53 -8.92
N LYS A 109 26.55 -16.59 -8.10
CA LYS A 109 27.68 -17.05 -7.33
C LYS A 109 28.70 -17.45 -8.37
N ILE A 110 29.70 -16.60 -8.57
CA ILE A 110 30.88 -16.95 -9.36
C ILE A 110 31.65 -17.96 -8.51
N GLU A 111 31.14 -19.19 -8.46
CA GLU A 111 31.95 -20.33 -8.10
C GLU A 111 32.94 -20.48 -9.26
N PRO A 112 34.25 -20.62 -9.01
CA PRO A 112 35.18 -20.95 -10.08
C PRO A 112 34.77 -22.31 -10.65
N ALA A 113 34.03 -22.27 -11.76
CA ALA A 113 33.53 -23.43 -12.47
C ALA A 113 34.74 -24.20 -13.01
N GLY A 114 35.20 -25.16 -12.23
CA GLY A 114 36.08 -26.20 -12.73
C GLY A 114 35.28 -27.09 -13.67
N GLN A 115 35.38 -26.83 -14.98
CA GLN A 115 35.12 -27.71 -16.15
C GLN A 115 33.77 -28.46 -16.28
N GLN A 116 33.01 -28.66 -15.20
CA GLN A 116 31.83 -29.53 -15.13
C GLN A 116 30.58 -28.84 -15.67
N SER A 117 30.42 -27.52 -15.50
CA SER A 117 29.28 -26.77 -16.02
C SER A 117 29.14 -26.89 -17.54
N ASN A 118 30.26 -26.76 -18.27
CA ASN A 118 30.23 -26.89 -19.73
C ASN A 118 29.80 -28.29 -20.19
N PHE A 119 30.20 -29.34 -19.47
CA PHE A 119 29.85 -30.71 -19.82
C PHE A 119 28.35 -30.98 -19.61
N ASP A 120 27.81 -30.50 -18.48
CA ASP A 120 26.40 -30.65 -18.14
C ASP A 120 25.50 -29.85 -19.11
N ASP A 121 25.93 -28.66 -19.50
CA ASP A 121 25.24 -27.83 -20.49
C ASP A 121 25.21 -28.50 -21.87
N ILE A 122 26.35 -29.07 -22.33
CA ILE A 122 26.44 -29.78 -23.61
C ILE A 122 25.58 -31.05 -23.60
N ALA A 123 25.62 -31.84 -22.52
CA ALA A 123 24.81 -33.05 -22.39
C ALA A 123 23.31 -32.73 -22.47
N THR A 124 22.90 -31.62 -21.85
CA THR A 124 21.51 -31.13 -21.88
C THR A 124 21.10 -30.70 -23.29
N GLN A 125 22.00 -30.02 -24.03
CA GLN A 125 21.76 -29.62 -25.42
C GLN A 125 21.62 -30.84 -26.36
N LEU A 126 22.48 -31.85 -26.20
CA LEU A 126 22.40 -33.10 -26.97
C LEU A 126 21.10 -33.86 -26.72
N LEU A 127 20.64 -33.91 -25.46
CA LEU A 127 19.35 -34.50 -25.10
C LEU A 127 18.17 -33.77 -25.76
N ARG A 128 18.26 -32.44 -25.87
CA ARG A 128 17.23 -31.62 -26.53
C ARG A 128 17.19 -31.88 -28.04
N LEU A 129 18.35 -31.93 -28.69
CA LEU A 129 18.44 -32.27 -30.12
C LEU A 129 17.87 -33.67 -30.40
N LYS A 130 18.16 -34.65 -29.52
CA LYS A 130 17.62 -36.00 -29.64
C LYS A 130 16.09 -36.01 -29.56
N ARG A 131 15.50 -35.27 -28.61
CA ARG A 131 14.04 -35.15 -28.49
C ARG A 131 13.41 -34.54 -29.75
N LEU A 132 13.98 -33.46 -30.27
CA LEU A 132 13.46 -32.80 -31.48
C LEU A 132 13.46 -33.73 -32.70
N ARG A 133 14.47 -34.59 -32.80
CA ARG A 133 14.53 -35.63 -33.82
C ARG A 133 13.48 -36.71 -33.60
N ASP A 134 13.34 -37.19 -32.36
CA ASP A 134 12.38 -38.24 -32.03
C ASP A 134 10.93 -37.74 -32.23
N ASP A 135 10.68 -36.44 -32.06
CA ASP A 135 9.41 -35.75 -32.35
C ASP A 135 9.20 -35.46 -33.86
N GLY A 136 10.18 -35.78 -34.72
CA GLY A 136 10.14 -35.53 -36.17
C GLY A 136 10.23 -34.05 -36.56
N ALA A 137 10.59 -33.16 -35.64
CA ALA A 137 10.69 -31.73 -35.87
C ALA A 137 11.93 -31.33 -36.69
N ILE A 138 12.96 -32.18 -36.72
CA ILE A 138 14.19 -31.97 -37.48
C ILE A 138 14.54 -33.22 -38.30
N ALA A 139 15.08 -33.01 -39.48
CA ALA A 139 15.54 -34.08 -40.35
C ALA A 139 16.88 -34.66 -39.87
N SER A 140 17.17 -35.91 -40.23
CA SER A 140 18.34 -36.65 -39.75
C SER A 140 19.68 -36.09 -40.22
N ASP A 141 19.69 -35.43 -41.37
CA ASP A 141 20.82 -34.70 -41.94
C ASP A 141 21.14 -33.44 -41.12
N GLU A 142 20.12 -32.63 -40.83
CA GLU A 142 20.24 -31.41 -40.02
C GLU A 142 20.69 -31.72 -38.57
N TYR A 143 20.24 -32.84 -38.01
CA TYR A 143 20.67 -33.29 -36.68
C TYR A 143 22.17 -33.58 -36.57
N GLU A 144 22.76 -34.23 -37.58
CA GLU A 144 24.20 -34.56 -37.53
C GLU A 144 25.06 -33.31 -37.74
N ASP A 145 24.61 -32.36 -38.57
CA ASP A 145 25.28 -31.06 -38.75
C ASP A 145 25.30 -30.24 -37.45
N LEU A 146 24.20 -30.24 -36.69
CA LEU A 146 24.09 -29.51 -35.41
C LEU A 146 24.83 -30.19 -34.25
N LYS A 147 25.02 -31.50 -34.30
CA LYS A 147 25.74 -32.27 -33.29
C LYS A 147 27.27 -32.09 -33.38
N GLN A 148 27.82 -31.94 -34.59
CA GLN A 148 29.26 -31.78 -34.79
C GLN A 148 29.92 -30.60 -34.05
N PRO A 149 29.39 -29.36 -34.08
CA PRO A 149 30.01 -28.22 -33.38
C PRO A 149 30.00 -28.39 -31.86
N LEU A 150 28.99 -29.08 -31.30
CA LEU A 150 28.86 -29.34 -29.86
C LEU A 150 29.84 -30.40 -29.33
N ILE A 151 30.25 -31.35 -30.17
CA ILE A 151 31.26 -32.35 -29.82
C ILE A 151 32.67 -31.78 -29.97
N ARG A 152 32.87 -30.86 -30.92
CA ARG A 152 34.16 -30.23 -31.21
C ARG A 152 34.60 -29.18 -30.17
N SER A 153 33.66 -28.64 -29.39
CA SER A 153 33.93 -27.66 -28.33
C SER A 153 34.44 -28.28 -27.00
N ARG A 154 34.72 -29.59 -26.99
CA ARG A 154 35.40 -30.33 -25.91
C ARG A 154 36.91 -30.13 -25.97
#